data_AF-A0A1H3VKE6-F1
#
_entry.id   AF-A0A1H3VKE6-F1
#
_cell.length_a   1.000
_cell.length_b   1.000
_cell.length_c   1.000
_cell.angle_alpha   90.00
_cell.angle_beta   90.00
_cell.angle_gamma   90.00
#
_symmetry.space_group_name_H-M   'P 1'
#
loop_
_entity.id
_entity.type
_entity.pdbx_description
1 polymer ?
#
loop_
_entity_poly.entity_id
_entity_poly.type
_entity_poly.pdbx_seq_one_letter_code
_entity_poly.pdbx_strand_id
1 'polypeptide(L)'
;MTGRGASGRLDAALARQGFGPALRRPRGAGAAPLAGPALSPEEMLRFIDFVEELETEGELILPHFTPDPCLRVTLFLMRNHLDGKLTTISSLAIASGAPYATAMRRIQQMIRDGLIDQRPRSATGKTFSLHPSPEMIAAWSDYAHRIKLVIGKAFGLGEKGRAQDYYFGGSYLKAQIIPLPAARTTPLGVSAPLRILVHADPTFLAMDSLKRQFEHILGVAIRNRALSIDRLRLETLANAERAESAYDIVAVDLPWIGECAEKGVLAPLDAMVAREGVNRSDFQAAGWLGCLHGGRQYGVPIQTTPELLFYRTDLFAEAGVAPPRTTDEMLAAARALHRPERGLRGVAWNGARGTPLGHSFIFAMADFGQPVIDLKPRGDGFDPMDLRGERLRPMIDTAAGLAAATFLKELLDVSAPGVLAMSWFERVKAYAEGAVAMAYGYSLLAPYFELDPTAPAHGRTGYLPHPSGCGARPIAPVGGYVLGIPANLAPERRQAVEKSVRLLTSAEACKLYFVNGSRVCPRHSVAADPEVRALSPIVDAVDAMARDGSLQLWPRPAAPDFADITAVLGEEMHQMLRGEKPVRAALADAQNRADAVMRARGRY
;
A
#
# COMPACT_ATOMS: atom_id res chain seq x y z
N MET A 1 -11.81 27.84 -79.04
CA MET A 1 -13.27 27.99 -79.14
C MET A 1 -13.85 26.58 -79.16
N THR A 2 -14.41 26.13 -78.03
CA THR A 2 -15.86 25.92 -77.81
C THR A 2 -16.44 24.83 -78.72
N GLY A 3 -17.17 23.81 -78.28
CA GLY A 3 -17.77 23.52 -76.98
C GLY A 3 -18.87 22.46 -77.19
N ARG A 4 -19.13 21.69 -76.12
CA ARG A 4 -20.34 20.93 -75.75
C ARG A 4 -21.05 20.03 -76.78
N GLY A 5 -21.16 18.76 -76.40
CA GLY A 5 -22.26 17.86 -76.74
C GLY A 5 -22.60 16.99 -75.54
N ALA A 6 -23.81 17.13 -75.01
CA ALA A 6 -24.38 16.36 -73.91
C ALA A 6 -25.14 15.14 -74.45
N SER A 7 -25.14 14.02 -73.72
CA SER A 7 -26.23 13.05 -73.79
C SER A 7 -26.37 12.33 -72.46
N GLY A 8 -27.50 12.56 -71.79
CA GLY A 8 -27.97 11.72 -70.70
C GLY A 8 -28.55 10.42 -71.23
N ARG A 9 -28.28 9.34 -70.51
CA ARG A 9 -29.18 8.19 -70.22
C ARG A 9 -28.34 7.05 -69.64
N LEU A 10 -28.08 7.10 -68.33
CA LEU A 10 -27.74 5.95 -67.48
C LEU A 10 -27.47 6.49 -66.07
N ASP A 11 -28.51 6.87 -65.32
CA ASP A 11 -28.41 7.08 -63.86
C ASP A 11 -29.81 7.13 -63.20
N ALA A 12 -30.66 6.17 -63.59
CA ALA A 12 -32.01 6.01 -63.02
C ALA A 12 -32.13 4.78 -62.09
N ALA A 13 -31.03 4.33 -61.47
CA ALA A 13 -31.04 3.11 -60.64
C ALA A 13 -30.40 3.20 -59.24
N LEU A 14 -29.94 4.36 -58.75
CA LEU A 14 -29.34 4.47 -57.40
C LEU A 14 -29.94 5.58 -56.50
N ALA A 15 -31.02 6.23 -56.90
CA ALA A 15 -31.70 7.26 -56.10
C ALA A 15 -32.83 6.71 -55.20
N ARG A 16 -32.55 5.65 -54.41
CA ARG A 16 -33.40 5.20 -53.30
C ARG A 16 -32.54 4.77 -52.11
N GLN A 17 -32.00 5.75 -51.39
CA GLN A 17 -31.78 5.75 -49.94
C GLN A 17 -31.15 7.11 -49.58
N GLY A 18 -32.00 8.05 -49.18
CA GLY A 18 -31.62 9.43 -48.93
C GLY A 18 -30.78 9.59 -47.67
N PHE A 19 -29.58 10.13 -47.82
CA PHE A 19 -28.88 10.85 -46.76
C PHE A 19 -28.95 12.35 -47.07
N GLY A 20 -29.82 13.05 -46.34
CA GLY A 20 -29.87 14.51 -46.31
C GLY A 20 -28.63 15.12 -45.60
N PRO A 21 -28.46 16.45 -45.68
CA PRO A 21 -27.28 17.13 -45.17
C PRO A 21 -27.16 17.01 -43.65
N ALA A 22 -25.91 16.89 -43.18
CA ALA A 22 -25.53 16.70 -41.79
C ALA A 22 -26.30 17.63 -40.83
N LEU A 23 -27.15 17.02 -40.00
CA LEU A 23 -27.81 17.68 -38.87
C LEU A 23 -26.75 18.30 -37.95
N ARG A 24 -26.76 19.64 -37.83
CA ARG A 24 -26.17 20.34 -36.69
C ARG A 24 -26.80 19.78 -35.42
N ARG A 25 -26.01 19.15 -34.55
CA ARG A 25 -26.46 18.79 -33.20
C ARG A 25 -26.81 20.07 -32.41
N PRO A 26 -27.93 20.09 -31.67
CA PRO A 26 -28.19 21.17 -30.73
C PRO A 26 -27.14 21.14 -29.61
N ARG A 27 -26.60 22.30 -29.25
CA ARG A 27 -25.87 22.51 -27.99
C ARG A 27 -26.89 22.29 -26.85
N GLY A 28 -26.73 21.22 -26.07
CA GLY A 28 -27.59 20.93 -24.92
C GLY A 28 -27.82 19.46 -24.58
N ALA A 29 -27.36 18.51 -25.40
CA ALA A 29 -27.41 17.08 -25.04
C ALA A 29 -25.99 16.54 -24.82
N GLY A 30 -25.41 16.86 -23.66
CA GLY A 30 -24.29 16.07 -23.14
C GLY A 30 -24.76 14.63 -22.96
N ALA A 31 -23.95 13.65 -23.35
CA ALA A 31 -24.21 12.27 -22.94
C ALA A 31 -24.32 12.28 -21.41
N ALA A 32 -25.37 11.67 -20.84
CA ALA A 32 -25.55 11.63 -19.40
C ALA A 32 -24.24 11.16 -18.74
N PRO A 33 -23.76 11.83 -17.67
CA PRO A 33 -22.56 11.41 -16.96
C PRO A 33 -22.74 9.96 -16.53
N LEU A 34 -21.72 9.14 -16.77
CA LEU A 34 -21.74 7.77 -16.28
C LEU A 34 -21.59 7.86 -14.75
N ALA A 35 -22.61 7.43 -14.01
CA ALA A 35 -22.58 7.37 -12.55
C ALA A 35 -21.58 6.31 -12.08
N GLY A 36 -20.29 6.64 -12.14
CA GLY A 36 -19.19 5.91 -11.50
C GLY A 36 -18.62 6.72 -10.33
N PRO A 37 -17.82 6.10 -9.44
CA PRO A 37 -17.15 6.83 -8.37
C PRO A 37 -16.25 7.92 -8.97
N ALA A 38 -16.24 9.09 -8.33
CA ALA A 38 -15.36 10.19 -8.73
C ALA A 38 -13.89 9.74 -8.60
N LEU A 39 -13.09 9.97 -9.64
CA LEU A 39 -11.66 9.66 -9.64
C LEU A 39 -10.95 10.45 -8.53
N SER A 40 -10.04 9.79 -7.82
CA SER A 40 -9.20 10.49 -6.85
C SER A 40 -8.29 11.52 -7.57
N PRO A 41 -7.85 12.60 -6.89
CA PRO A 41 -6.89 13.53 -7.48
C PRO A 41 -5.63 12.83 -8.01
N GLU A 42 -5.16 11.79 -7.33
CA GLU A 42 -4.00 10.99 -7.74
C GLU A 42 -4.31 10.11 -8.97
N GLU A 43 -5.53 9.58 -9.09
CA GLU A 43 -5.97 8.86 -10.30
C GLU A 43 -6.08 9.79 -11.51
N MET A 44 -6.60 11.00 -11.30
CA MET A 44 -6.67 12.01 -12.35
C MET A 44 -5.28 12.45 -12.80
N LEU A 45 -4.34 12.67 -11.87
CA LEU A 45 -2.95 12.99 -12.22
C LEU A 45 -2.30 11.88 -13.04
N ARG A 46 -2.47 10.60 -12.67
CA ARG A 46 -1.99 9.47 -13.47
C ARG A 46 -2.61 9.42 -14.86
N PHE A 47 -3.89 9.75 -14.97
CA PHE A 47 -4.56 9.82 -16.27
C PHE A 47 -4.00 10.97 -17.13
N ILE A 48 -3.74 12.13 -16.53
CA ILE A 48 -3.07 13.27 -17.21
C ILE A 48 -1.66 12.85 -17.68
N ASP A 49 -0.86 12.20 -16.82
CA ASP A 49 0.47 11.67 -17.18
C ASP A 49 0.36 10.72 -18.40
N PHE A 50 -0.59 9.80 -18.37
CA PHE A 50 -0.85 8.86 -19.47
C PHE A 50 -1.18 9.57 -20.80
N VAL A 51 -2.02 10.62 -20.76
CA VAL A 51 -2.38 11.37 -21.97
C VAL A 51 -1.18 12.17 -22.50
N GLU A 52 -0.38 12.78 -21.63
CA GLU A 52 0.83 13.51 -22.02
C GLU A 52 1.89 12.58 -22.64
N GLU A 53 2.08 11.39 -22.08
CA GLU A 53 2.97 10.36 -22.64
C GLU A 53 2.45 9.86 -23.99
N LEU A 54 1.14 9.65 -24.13
CA LEU A 54 0.52 9.27 -25.40
C LEU A 54 0.69 10.34 -26.48
N GLU A 55 0.52 11.64 -26.16
CA GLU A 55 0.80 12.73 -27.10
C GLU A 55 2.28 12.74 -27.51
N THR A 56 3.19 12.55 -26.55
CA THR A 56 4.64 12.52 -26.77
C THR A 56 5.04 11.39 -27.72
N GLU A 57 4.57 10.17 -27.48
CA GLU A 57 4.82 9.02 -28.35
C GLU A 57 4.18 9.21 -29.74
N GLY A 58 2.99 9.81 -29.80
CA GLY A 58 2.33 10.17 -31.05
C GLY A 58 3.17 11.12 -31.91
N GLU A 59 3.71 12.19 -31.31
CA GLU A 59 4.60 13.14 -31.96
C GLU A 59 5.91 12.49 -32.45
N LEU A 60 6.46 11.56 -31.67
CA LEU A 60 7.72 10.90 -32.00
C LEU A 60 7.58 9.88 -33.13
N ILE A 61 6.48 9.13 -33.15
CA ILE A 61 6.35 7.92 -33.98
C ILE A 61 5.45 8.14 -35.20
N LEU A 62 4.35 8.88 -35.06
CA LEU A 62 3.30 8.92 -36.09
C LEU A 62 3.52 10.09 -37.06
N PRO A 63 3.71 9.83 -38.37
CA PRO A 63 3.78 10.88 -39.38
C PRO A 63 2.49 11.71 -39.36
N HIS A 64 2.64 13.04 -39.35
CA HIS A 64 1.55 14.02 -39.34
C HIS A 64 0.71 14.11 -38.06
N PHE A 65 1.15 13.52 -36.94
CA PHE A 65 0.52 13.78 -35.64
C PHE A 65 0.77 15.23 -35.21
N THR A 66 -0.29 15.98 -34.90
CA THR A 66 -0.20 17.36 -34.41
C THR A 66 -1.02 17.49 -33.12
N PRO A 67 -0.37 17.74 -31.96
CA PRO A 67 -1.02 17.92 -30.67
C PRO A 67 -2.04 19.07 -30.70
N ASP A 68 -3.16 18.92 -30.00
CA ASP A 68 -4.18 19.96 -29.92
C ASP A 68 -3.78 21.02 -28.86
N PRO A 69 -3.57 22.29 -29.22
CA PRO A 69 -3.26 23.34 -28.26
C PRO A 69 -4.33 23.50 -27.16
N CYS A 70 -5.59 23.18 -27.47
CA CYS A 70 -6.66 23.21 -26.47
C CYS A 70 -6.47 22.10 -25.43
N LEU A 71 -6.13 20.89 -25.87
CA LEU A 71 -5.90 19.75 -24.98
C LEU A 71 -4.76 20.05 -24.00
N ARG A 72 -3.63 20.55 -24.51
CA ARG A 72 -2.47 20.94 -23.68
C ARG A 72 -2.78 22.04 -22.66
N VAL A 73 -3.58 23.05 -23.04
CA VAL A 73 -4.06 24.09 -22.10
C VAL A 73 -4.86 23.45 -20.97
N THR A 74 -5.77 22.53 -21.28
CA THR A 74 -6.61 21.88 -20.27
C THR A 74 -5.85 20.87 -19.40
N LEU A 75 -4.90 20.11 -19.96
CA LEU A 75 -4.00 19.22 -19.20
C LEU A 75 -3.19 20.01 -18.17
N PHE A 76 -2.55 21.11 -18.60
CA PHE A 76 -1.75 21.97 -17.72
C PHE A 76 -2.59 22.63 -16.62
N LEU A 77 -3.79 23.12 -16.98
CA LEU A 77 -4.69 23.75 -16.02
C LEU A 77 -5.21 22.75 -14.96
N MET A 78 -5.62 21.55 -15.40
CA MET A 78 -6.07 20.47 -14.52
C MET A 78 -4.93 19.99 -13.60
N ARG A 79 -3.72 19.77 -14.14
CA ARG A 79 -2.55 19.37 -13.35
C ARG A 79 -2.24 20.41 -12.27
N ASN A 80 -2.14 21.68 -12.62
CA ASN A 80 -1.86 22.73 -11.64
C ASN A 80 -2.96 22.83 -10.58
N HIS A 81 -4.23 22.64 -10.96
CA HIS A 81 -5.34 22.60 -10.01
C HIS A 81 -5.19 21.46 -8.99
N LEU A 82 -4.88 20.25 -9.47
CA LEU A 82 -4.67 19.06 -8.62
C LEU A 82 -3.42 19.19 -7.74
N ASP A 83 -2.37 19.83 -8.25
CA ASP A 83 -1.13 20.13 -7.52
C ASP A 83 -1.25 21.33 -6.56
N GLY A 84 -2.38 22.05 -6.57
CA GLY A 84 -2.55 23.29 -5.80
C GLY A 84 -1.68 24.46 -6.27
N LYS A 85 -1.17 24.42 -7.50
CA LYS A 85 -0.33 25.46 -8.11
C LYS A 85 -1.19 26.54 -8.78
N LEU A 86 -0.77 27.79 -8.64
CA LEU A 86 -1.43 28.92 -9.30
C LEU A 86 -1.13 28.94 -10.80
N THR A 87 -2.17 29.04 -11.61
CA THR A 87 -2.03 29.16 -13.07
C THR A 87 -2.24 30.60 -13.53
N THR A 88 -1.31 31.12 -14.34
CA THR A 88 -1.42 32.43 -15.01
C THR A 88 -1.80 32.26 -16.47
N ILE A 89 -2.32 33.33 -17.08
CA ILE A 89 -2.64 33.33 -18.52
C ILE A 89 -1.39 33.11 -19.38
N SER A 90 -0.26 33.68 -18.99
CA SER A 90 1.02 33.51 -19.68
C SER A 90 1.53 32.07 -19.60
N SER A 91 1.41 31.41 -18.44
CA SER A 91 1.78 29.99 -18.29
C SER A 91 0.90 29.06 -19.14
N LEU A 92 -0.41 29.33 -19.25
CA LEU A 92 -1.27 28.55 -20.16
C LEU A 92 -0.93 28.79 -21.63
N ALA A 93 -0.61 30.03 -21.99
CA ALA A 93 -0.23 30.35 -23.37
C ALA A 93 1.03 29.58 -23.77
N ILE A 94 2.03 29.50 -22.88
CA ILE A 94 3.24 28.70 -23.08
C ILE A 94 2.90 27.21 -23.18
N ALA A 95 2.11 26.68 -22.24
CA ALA A 95 1.75 25.26 -22.20
C ALA A 95 0.99 24.80 -23.46
N SER A 96 0.24 25.70 -24.12
CA SER A 96 -0.49 25.37 -25.35
C SER A 96 0.38 24.88 -26.50
N GLY A 97 1.68 25.24 -26.52
CA GLY A 97 2.58 24.96 -27.64
C GLY A 97 2.24 25.70 -28.95
N ALA A 98 1.25 26.59 -28.94
CA ALA A 98 0.83 27.37 -30.11
C ALA A 98 1.45 28.79 -30.11
N PRO A 99 1.50 29.47 -31.29
CA PRO A 99 1.87 30.88 -31.33
C PRO A 99 1.01 31.73 -30.40
N TYR A 100 1.62 32.70 -29.71
CA TYR A 100 1.00 33.44 -28.62
C TYR A 100 -0.39 34.01 -28.94
N ALA A 101 -0.56 34.64 -30.11
CA ALA A 101 -1.86 35.17 -30.55
C ALA A 101 -2.94 34.09 -30.69
N THR A 102 -2.56 32.90 -31.17
CA THR A 102 -3.44 31.73 -31.29
C THR A 102 -3.79 31.17 -29.92
N ALA A 103 -2.79 31.01 -29.03
CA ALA A 103 -2.99 30.53 -27.67
C ALA A 103 -3.95 31.43 -26.89
N MET A 104 -3.73 32.75 -26.95
CA MET A 104 -4.59 33.74 -26.30
C MET A 104 -6.02 33.69 -26.83
N ARG A 105 -6.22 33.56 -28.15
CA ARG A 105 -7.56 33.43 -28.74
C ARG A 105 -8.30 32.20 -28.23
N ARG A 106 -7.62 31.05 -28.09
CA ARG A 106 -8.19 29.79 -27.58
C ARG A 106 -8.51 29.86 -26.09
N ILE A 107 -7.59 30.36 -25.26
CA ILE A 107 -7.80 30.53 -23.83
C ILE A 107 -8.98 31.48 -23.56
N GLN A 108 -9.05 32.61 -24.27
CA GLN A 108 -10.16 33.55 -24.15
C GLN A 108 -11.50 32.94 -24.60
N GLN A 109 -11.47 32.03 -25.57
CA GLN A 109 -12.67 31.28 -25.96
C GLN A 109 -13.12 30.34 -24.84
N MET A 110 -12.20 29.58 -24.23
CA MET A 110 -12.52 28.69 -23.11
C MET A 110 -13.05 29.43 -21.87
N ILE A 111 -12.53 30.63 -21.59
CA ILE A 111 -13.07 31.50 -20.53
C ILE A 111 -14.51 31.92 -20.88
N ARG A 112 -14.77 32.39 -22.11
CA ARG A 112 -16.12 32.76 -22.55
C ARG A 112 -17.10 31.60 -22.53
N ASP A 113 -16.61 30.39 -22.80
CA ASP A 113 -17.41 29.16 -22.81
C ASP A 113 -17.63 28.59 -21.39
N GLY A 114 -17.14 29.25 -20.33
CA GLY A 114 -17.36 28.81 -18.93
C GLY A 114 -16.49 27.63 -18.49
N LEU A 115 -15.48 27.26 -19.28
CA LEU A 115 -14.59 26.14 -19.00
C LEU A 115 -13.42 26.52 -18.08
N ILE A 116 -13.07 27.81 -18.03
CA ILE A 116 -11.99 28.35 -17.19
C ILE A 116 -12.53 29.48 -16.33
N ASP A 117 -12.43 29.31 -15.02
CA ASP A 117 -12.79 30.33 -14.04
C ASP A 117 -11.62 31.30 -13.80
N GLN A 118 -11.95 32.58 -13.65
CA GLN A 118 -11.00 33.63 -13.28
C GLN A 118 -11.20 34.04 -11.82
N ARG A 119 -10.15 33.94 -11.00
CA ARG A 119 -10.17 34.39 -9.60
C ARG A 119 -9.21 35.57 -9.41
N PRO A 120 -9.68 36.73 -8.91
CA PRO A 120 -8.83 37.89 -8.67
C PRO A 120 -7.67 37.57 -7.73
N ARG A 121 -6.46 38.02 -8.06
CA ARG A 121 -5.25 37.86 -7.25
C ARG A 121 -4.88 39.11 -6.44
N SER A 122 -5.50 40.25 -6.73
CA SER A 122 -5.24 41.52 -6.05
C SER A 122 -6.55 42.20 -5.65
N ALA A 123 -6.52 42.97 -4.56
CA ALA A 123 -7.65 43.79 -4.11
C ALA A 123 -8.13 44.81 -5.16
N THR A 124 -7.26 45.14 -6.13
CA THR A 124 -7.55 46.04 -7.26
C THR A 124 -8.26 45.36 -8.43
N GLY A 125 -8.41 44.03 -8.43
CA GLY A 125 -9.06 43.27 -9.52
C GLY A 125 -8.29 43.24 -10.84
N LYS A 126 -7.06 43.74 -10.90
CA LYS A 126 -6.28 43.87 -12.15
C LYS A 126 -5.54 42.60 -12.58
N THR A 127 -5.41 41.61 -11.70
CA THR A 127 -4.70 40.35 -11.97
C THR A 127 -5.56 39.15 -11.57
N PHE A 128 -5.47 38.06 -12.33
CA PHE A 128 -6.29 36.87 -12.15
C PHE A 128 -5.43 35.60 -12.10
N SER A 129 -5.91 34.61 -11.37
CA SER A 129 -5.50 33.21 -11.47
C SER A 129 -6.58 32.45 -12.22
N LEU A 130 -6.16 31.49 -13.03
CA LEU A 130 -7.04 30.67 -13.85
C LEU A 130 -7.22 29.32 -13.18
N HIS A 131 -8.47 28.85 -13.13
CA HIS A 131 -8.86 27.59 -12.50
C HIS A 131 -9.75 26.80 -13.47
N PRO A 132 -9.68 25.46 -13.49
CA PRO A 132 -10.68 24.68 -14.21
C PRO A 132 -12.05 24.89 -13.54
N SER A 133 -13.08 25.11 -14.34
CA SER A 133 -14.44 25.20 -13.80
C SER A 133 -14.94 23.82 -13.34
N PRO A 134 -15.99 23.74 -12.49
CA PRO A 134 -16.60 22.46 -12.12
C PRO A 134 -17.02 21.62 -13.34
N GLU A 135 -17.45 22.28 -14.41
CA GLU A 135 -17.81 21.63 -15.68
C GLU A 135 -16.58 20.98 -16.35
N MET A 136 -15.43 21.68 -16.38
CA MET A 136 -14.19 21.11 -16.89
C MET A 136 -13.74 19.90 -16.08
N ILE A 137 -13.80 19.98 -14.75
CA ILE A 137 -13.41 18.88 -13.86
C ILE A 137 -14.30 17.64 -14.09
N ALA A 138 -15.61 17.85 -14.22
CA ALA A 138 -16.55 16.78 -14.54
C ALA A 138 -16.27 16.17 -15.93
N ALA A 139 -16.03 17.00 -16.94
CA ALA A 139 -15.72 16.54 -18.30
C ALA A 139 -14.43 15.70 -18.35
N TRP A 140 -13.39 16.09 -17.60
CA TRP A 140 -12.14 15.32 -17.50
C TRP A 140 -12.35 13.99 -16.77
N SER A 141 -13.19 13.96 -15.75
CA SER A 141 -13.57 12.73 -15.06
C SER A 141 -14.30 11.75 -15.97
N ASP A 142 -15.27 12.25 -16.75
CA ASP A 142 -15.97 11.46 -17.75
C ASP A 142 -15.04 10.96 -18.87
N TYR A 143 -14.12 11.82 -19.33
CA TYR A 143 -13.15 11.46 -20.36
C TYR A 143 -12.22 10.34 -19.90
N ALA A 144 -11.67 10.47 -18.69
CA ALA A 144 -10.82 9.45 -18.07
C ALA A 144 -11.54 8.10 -17.95
N HIS A 145 -12.79 8.11 -17.47
CA HIS A 145 -13.60 6.90 -17.35
C HIS A 145 -13.85 6.25 -18.72
N ARG A 146 -14.20 7.03 -19.74
CA ARG A 146 -14.49 6.50 -21.08
C ARG A 146 -13.24 5.96 -21.77
N ILE A 147 -12.10 6.63 -21.66
CA ILE A 147 -10.84 6.15 -22.23
C ILE A 147 -10.38 4.86 -21.56
N LYS A 148 -10.53 4.76 -20.23
CA LYS A 148 -10.30 3.52 -19.48
C LYS A 148 -11.11 2.34 -20.05
N LEU A 149 -12.39 2.54 -20.34
CA LEU A 149 -13.24 1.51 -20.96
C LEU A 149 -12.80 1.14 -22.39
N VAL A 150 -12.40 2.14 -23.19
CA VAL A 150 -11.92 1.93 -24.57
C VAL A 150 -10.63 1.09 -24.58
N ILE A 151 -9.67 1.44 -23.73
CA ILE A 151 -8.41 0.73 -23.57
C ILE A 151 -8.68 -0.70 -23.08
N GLY A 152 -9.49 -0.86 -22.02
CA GLY A 152 -9.86 -2.18 -21.50
C GLY A 152 -10.48 -3.10 -22.57
N LYS A 153 -11.33 -2.54 -23.45
CA LYS A 153 -11.91 -3.29 -24.58
C LYS A 153 -10.88 -3.66 -25.63
N ALA A 154 -9.99 -2.72 -26.00
CA ALA A 154 -8.97 -2.95 -27.02
C ALA A 154 -7.99 -4.07 -26.63
N PHE A 155 -7.71 -4.24 -25.33
CA PHE A 155 -6.81 -5.26 -24.79
C PHE A 155 -7.51 -6.54 -24.28
N GLY A 156 -8.80 -6.75 -24.59
CA GLY A 156 -9.50 -8.00 -24.26
C GLY A 156 -9.85 -8.17 -22.78
N LEU A 157 -9.76 -7.12 -21.96
CA LEU A 157 -10.06 -7.15 -20.52
C LEU A 157 -11.58 -7.09 -20.23
N GLY A 158 -12.42 -7.08 -21.28
CA GLY A 158 -13.85 -6.80 -21.21
C GLY A 158 -14.80 -8.01 -21.16
N GLU A 159 -14.35 -9.25 -21.38
CA GLU A 159 -15.30 -10.38 -21.53
C GLU A 159 -15.97 -10.85 -20.21
N LYS A 160 -15.54 -10.37 -19.04
CA LYS A 160 -16.13 -10.74 -17.75
C LYS A 160 -16.43 -9.55 -16.83
N GLY A 161 -16.93 -8.45 -17.38
CA GLY A 161 -17.46 -7.33 -16.56
C GLY A 161 -16.44 -6.52 -15.75
N ARG A 162 -15.13 -6.67 -16.03
CA ARG A 162 -14.02 -6.04 -15.28
C ARG A 162 -13.39 -4.81 -15.96
N ALA A 163 -14.03 -4.24 -16.97
CA ALA A 163 -13.49 -3.04 -17.62
C ALA A 163 -13.44 -1.82 -16.68
N GLN A 164 -14.26 -1.81 -15.62
CA GLN A 164 -14.20 -0.81 -14.54
C GLN A 164 -12.96 -0.98 -13.62
N ASP A 165 -12.24 -2.09 -13.71
CA ASP A 165 -11.12 -2.46 -12.81
C ASP A 165 -9.74 -2.16 -13.40
N TYR A 166 -9.68 -1.55 -14.59
CA TYR A 166 -8.41 -1.17 -15.22
C TYR A 166 -7.73 -0.04 -14.43
N TYR A 167 -6.55 -0.31 -13.89
CA TYR A 167 -5.72 0.67 -13.20
C TYR A 167 -4.50 0.98 -14.07
N PHE A 168 -4.13 2.26 -14.24
CA PHE A 168 -3.00 2.71 -15.07
C PHE A 168 -1.61 2.30 -14.52
N GLY A 169 -1.52 1.27 -13.68
CA GLY A 169 -0.28 0.63 -13.30
C GLY A 169 0.09 -0.44 -14.33
N GLY A 170 1.14 -0.19 -15.12
CA GLY A 170 1.62 -1.12 -16.16
C GLY A 170 1.97 -2.53 -15.68
N SER A 171 2.09 -2.76 -14.38
CA SER A 171 2.44 -4.06 -13.77
C SER A 171 1.31 -5.10 -13.79
N TYR A 172 0.03 -4.70 -13.87
CA TYR A 172 -1.08 -5.65 -13.97
C TYR A 172 -1.35 -6.13 -15.41
N LEU A 173 -0.79 -5.45 -16.43
CA LEU A 173 -1.19 -5.63 -17.83
C LEU A 173 -0.58 -6.85 -18.53
N LYS A 174 0.37 -7.53 -17.89
CA LYS A 174 0.80 -8.87 -18.29
C LYS A 174 1.11 -9.65 -17.03
N ALA A 175 0.33 -10.67 -16.71
CA ALA A 175 0.81 -11.74 -15.85
C ALA A 175 2.01 -12.37 -16.59
N GLN A 176 3.21 -11.92 -16.25
CA GLN A 176 4.46 -12.46 -16.78
C GLN A 176 5.02 -13.41 -15.74
N ILE A 177 5.48 -14.57 -16.19
CA ILE A 177 6.32 -15.43 -15.37
C ILE A 177 7.65 -14.68 -15.20
N ILE A 178 7.89 -14.20 -13.98
CA ILE A 178 9.13 -13.52 -13.62
C ILE A 178 10.26 -14.56 -13.67
N PRO A 179 11.36 -14.30 -14.38
CA PRO A 179 12.48 -15.22 -14.43
C PRO A 179 13.18 -15.31 -13.08
N LEU A 180 14.01 -16.35 -12.91
CA LEU A 180 14.91 -16.42 -11.76
C LEU A 180 16.01 -15.35 -11.89
N PRO A 181 16.58 -14.87 -10.77
CA PRO A 181 17.62 -13.84 -10.82
C PRO A 181 18.84 -14.35 -11.59
N ALA A 182 19.28 -13.61 -12.60
CA ALA A 182 20.49 -13.92 -13.34
C ALA A 182 21.74 -13.58 -12.50
N ALA A 183 22.77 -14.42 -12.58
CA ALA A 183 24.06 -14.13 -11.96
C ALA A 183 24.67 -12.86 -12.57
N ARG A 184 25.29 -12.03 -11.73
CA ARG A 184 25.97 -10.83 -12.22
C ARG A 184 27.20 -11.23 -13.03
N THR A 185 27.38 -10.58 -14.18
CA THR A 185 28.61 -10.67 -14.97
C THR A 185 29.76 -9.84 -14.38
N THR A 186 29.46 -8.91 -13.46
CA THR A 186 30.45 -8.05 -12.81
C THR A 186 30.34 -8.16 -11.28
N PRO A 187 31.45 -8.47 -10.57
CA PRO A 187 31.50 -8.51 -9.11
C PRO A 187 31.06 -7.19 -8.47
N LEU A 188 30.56 -7.24 -7.22
CA LEU A 188 30.14 -6.06 -6.47
C LEU A 188 31.27 -5.08 -6.10
N GLY A 189 32.53 -5.48 -6.27
CA GLY A 189 33.69 -4.65 -5.96
C GLY A 189 34.10 -4.67 -4.48
N VAL A 190 33.59 -5.62 -3.70
CA VAL A 190 33.99 -5.85 -2.30
C VAL A 190 34.52 -7.28 -2.12
N SER A 191 35.65 -7.43 -1.43
CA SER A 191 36.27 -8.74 -1.15
C SER A 191 35.82 -9.36 0.17
N ALA A 192 35.43 -8.53 1.14
CA ALA A 192 34.90 -8.99 2.43
C ALA A 192 33.40 -9.35 2.32
N PRO A 193 32.91 -10.35 3.09
CA PRO A 193 31.51 -10.76 3.08
C PRO A 193 30.53 -9.60 3.33
N LEU A 194 29.35 -9.66 2.72
CA LEU A 194 28.22 -8.79 3.02
C LEU A 194 27.59 -9.23 4.35
N ARG A 195 27.54 -8.32 5.32
CA ARG A 195 27.06 -8.56 6.70
C ARG A 195 25.63 -8.06 6.83
N ILE A 196 24.68 -8.95 7.09
CA ILE A 196 23.26 -8.61 7.12
C ILE A 196 22.68 -8.96 8.49
N LEU A 197 22.12 -7.96 9.18
CA LEU A 197 21.35 -8.16 10.40
C LEU A 197 19.87 -8.33 10.02
N VAL A 198 19.26 -9.47 10.38
CA VAL A 198 17.91 -9.81 9.93
C VAL A 198 17.02 -10.30 11.08
N HIS A 199 15.72 -10.32 10.85
CA HIS A 199 14.77 -10.95 11.75
C HIS A 199 14.77 -12.47 11.57
N ALA A 200 14.52 -13.23 12.64
CA ALA A 200 14.36 -14.68 12.58
C ALA A 200 12.92 -15.06 12.14
N ASP A 201 12.59 -14.86 10.86
CA ASP A 201 11.29 -15.21 10.27
C ASP A 201 11.40 -16.05 8.98
N PRO A 202 10.29 -16.63 8.47
CA PRO A 202 10.32 -17.48 7.28
C PRO A 202 10.94 -16.84 6.03
N THR A 203 10.81 -15.52 5.83
CA THR A 203 11.41 -14.84 4.68
C THR A 203 12.93 -14.82 4.79
N PHE A 204 13.46 -14.48 5.95
CA PHE A 204 14.91 -14.48 6.17
C PHE A 204 15.51 -15.88 6.32
N LEU A 205 14.71 -16.87 6.78
CA LEU A 205 15.09 -18.29 6.72
C LEU A 205 15.15 -18.80 5.28
N ALA A 206 14.24 -18.37 4.41
CA ALA A 206 14.34 -18.64 2.98
C ALA A 206 15.59 -17.98 2.39
N MET A 207 15.90 -16.73 2.74
CA MET A 207 17.15 -16.07 2.34
C MET A 207 18.39 -16.85 2.78
N ASP A 208 18.42 -17.37 4.02
CA ASP A 208 19.53 -18.17 4.52
C ASP A 208 19.66 -19.52 3.80
N SER A 209 18.53 -20.19 3.54
CA SER A 209 18.49 -21.43 2.75
C SER A 209 18.99 -21.21 1.32
N LEU A 210 18.74 -20.03 0.76
CA LEU A 210 19.16 -19.59 -0.57
C LEU A 210 20.54 -18.92 -0.59
N LYS A 211 21.24 -18.88 0.55
CA LYS A 211 22.49 -18.11 0.73
C LYS A 211 23.47 -18.35 -0.40
N ARG A 212 23.78 -19.62 -0.74
CA ARG A 212 24.75 -19.95 -1.80
C ARG A 212 24.34 -19.40 -3.18
N GLN A 213 23.04 -19.39 -3.48
CA GLN A 213 22.53 -18.84 -4.72
C GLN A 213 22.70 -17.32 -4.74
N PHE A 214 22.35 -16.63 -3.65
CA PHE A 214 22.58 -15.19 -3.55
C PHE A 214 24.07 -14.81 -3.55
N GLU A 215 24.94 -15.62 -2.93
CA GLU A 215 26.39 -15.43 -3.00
C GLU A 215 26.90 -15.53 -4.44
N HIS A 216 26.40 -16.50 -5.21
CA HIS A 216 26.70 -16.63 -6.63
C HIS A 216 26.17 -15.45 -7.44
N ILE A 217 24.93 -15.02 -7.18
CA ILE A 217 24.29 -13.89 -7.87
C ILE A 217 25.01 -12.57 -7.59
N LEU A 218 25.37 -12.32 -6.32
CA LEU A 218 26.03 -11.10 -5.87
C LEU A 218 27.55 -11.12 -6.16
N GLY A 219 28.15 -12.30 -6.28
CA GLY A 219 29.60 -12.46 -6.40
C GLY A 219 30.36 -12.13 -5.12
N VAL A 220 29.72 -12.22 -3.96
CA VAL A 220 30.31 -11.99 -2.63
C VAL A 220 29.68 -12.93 -1.61
N ALA A 221 30.46 -13.38 -0.63
CA ALA A 221 29.95 -14.17 0.50
C ALA A 221 28.95 -13.37 1.36
N ILE A 222 28.00 -14.05 2.00
CA ILE A 222 26.99 -13.44 2.87
C ILE A 222 27.14 -13.98 4.31
N ARG A 223 27.05 -13.07 5.28
CA ARG A 223 26.99 -13.40 6.71
C ARG A 223 25.74 -12.79 7.31
N ASN A 224 24.77 -13.66 7.59
CA ASN A 224 23.52 -13.29 8.24
C ASN A 224 23.64 -13.43 9.76
N ARG A 225 23.09 -12.48 10.50
CA ARG A 225 22.80 -12.61 11.93
C ARG A 225 21.29 -12.44 12.12
N ALA A 226 20.59 -13.53 12.42
CA ALA A 226 19.16 -13.49 12.70
C ALA A 226 18.90 -13.30 14.20
N LEU A 227 17.99 -12.39 14.55
CA LEU A 227 17.58 -12.11 15.93
C LEU A 227 16.04 -12.07 16.05
N SER A 228 15.52 -12.27 17.26
CA SER A 228 14.12 -11.98 17.55
C SER A 228 13.84 -10.48 17.42
N ILE A 229 12.58 -10.09 17.17
CA ILE A 229 12.18 -8.70 16.91
C ILE A 229 12.75 -7.69 17.93
N ASP A 230 12.58 -7.92 19.23
CA ASP A 230 13.07 -6.97 20.24
C ASP A 230 14.60 -6.91 20.27
N ARG A 231 15.29 -8.05 20.13
CA ARG A 231 16.76 -8.10 20.06
C ARG A 231 17.30 -7.46 18.79
N LEU A 232 16.59 -7.59 17.67
CA LEU A 232 16.92 -6.95 16.40
C LEU A 232 16.89 -5.43 16.54
N ARG A 233 15.83 -4.86 17.14
CA ARG A 233 15.76 -3.41 17.38
C ARG A 233 16.91 -2.93 18.26
N LEU A 234 17.16 -3.61 19.38
CA LEU A 234 18.23 -3.24 20.32
C LEU A 234 19.62 -3.32 19.66
N GLU A 235 19.90 -4.37 18.90
CA GLU A 235 21.17 -4.51 18.17
C GLU A 235 21.32 -3.43 17.08
N THR A 236 20.24 -3.10 16.36
CA THR A 236 20.24 -2.04 15.34
C THR A 236 20.57 -0.68 15.95
N LEU A 237 19.94 -0.33 17.09
CA LEU A 237 20.23 0.92 17.81
C LEU A 237 21.65 0.93 18.37
N ALA A 238 22.09 -0.15 19.00
CA ALA A 238 23.45 -0.26 19.54
C ALA A 238 24.53 -0.20 18.44
N ASN A 239 24.24 -0.73 17.25
CA ASN A 239 25.14 -0.66 16.11
C ASN A 239 25.33 0.78 15.59
N ALA A 240 24.30 1.63 15.69
CA ALA A 240 24.38 3.03 15.26
C ALA A 240 25.36 3.86 16.12
N GLU A 241 25.53 3.50 17.39
CA GLU A 241 26.47 4.17 18.32
C GLU A 241 27.95 3.84 18.05
N ARG A 242 28.23 2.91 17.12
CA ARG A 242 29.61 2.54 16.76
C ARG A 242 30.21 3.56 15.80
N ALA A 243 31.53 3.77 15.91
CA ALA A 243 32.27 4.58 14.93
C ALA A 243 32.13 4.05 13.49
N GLU A 244 32.11 2.73 13.34
CA GLU A 244 31.83 2.05 12.09
C GLU A 244 30.85 0.89 12.32
N SER A 245 29.88 0.77 11.42
CA SER A 245 28.85 -0.27 11.47
C SER A 245 29.43 -1.68 11.41
N ALA A 246 28.97 -2.55 12.32
CA ALA A 246 29.22 -3.99 12.26
C ALA A 246 28.42 -4.69 11.14
N TYR A 247 27.41 -4.01 10.58
CA TYR A 247 26.53 -4.52 9.54
C TYR A 247 26.55 -3.64 8.29
N ASP A 248 26.33 -4.27 7.14
CA ASP A 248 26.22 -3.56 5.87
C ASP A 248 24.76 -3.26 5.53
N ILE A 249 23.87 -4.20 5.85
CA ILE A 249 22.42 -4.09 5.66
C ILE A 249 21.76 -4.49 6.98
N VAL A 250 20.71 -3.77 7.35
CA VAL A 250 19.88 -4.10 8.50
C VAL A 250 18.42 -4.23 8.08
N ALA A 251 17.75 -5.29 8.51
CA ALA A 251 16.30 -5.42 8.38
C ALA A 251 15.61 -4.59 9.47
N VAL A 252 14.63 -3.77 9.09
CA VAL A 252 13.94 -2.85 10.01
C VAL A 252 12.44 -3.03 9.84
N ASP A 253 11.71 -3.21 10.94
CA ASP A 253 10.23 -3.26 10.94
C ASP A 253 9.69 -1.87 10.56
N LEU A 254 8.61 -1.83 9.76
CA LEU A 254 8.07 -0.57 9.21
C LEU A 254 7.83 0.53 10.27
N PRO A 255 7.26 0.26 11.47
CA PRO A 255 7.01 1.31 12.45
C PRO A 255 8.29 1.93 13.04
N TRP A 256 9.45 1.26 12.92
CA TRP A 256 10.72 1.77 13.45
C TRP A 256 11.40 2.78 12.52
N ILE A 257 10.87 2.98 11.31
CA ILE A 257 11.49 3.86 10.32
C ILE A 257 11.58 5.30 10.81
N GLY A 258 10.56 5.80 11.51
CA GLY A 258 10.61 7.13 12.11
C GLY A 258 11.71 7.25 13.17
N GLU A 259 11.83 6.24 14.04
CA GLU A 259 12.85 6.22 15.09
C GLU A 259 14.25 6.21 14.47
N CYS A 260 14.44 5.33 13.48
CA CYS A 260 15.70 5.15 12.81
C CYS A 260 16.11 6.38 12.00
N ALA A 261 15.16 7.07 11.39
CA ALA A 261 15.39 8.29 10.63
C ALA A 261 15.81 9.45 11.55
N GLU A 262 15.07 9.70 12.63
CA GLU A 262 15.37 10.80 13.56
C GLU A 262 16.68 10.59 14.32
N LYS A 263 16.97 9.36 14.75
CA LYS A 263 18.21 9.03 15.45
C LYS A 263 19.41 8.88 14.52
N GLY A 264 19.24 9.05 13.22
CA GLY A 264 20.33 8.89 12.24
C GLY A 264 20.89 7.47 12.20
N VAL A 265 20.07 6.46 12.50
CA VAL A 265 20.45 5.03 12.47
C VAL A 265 20.62 4.56 11.02
N LEU A 266 19.75 5.03 10.12
CA LEU A 266 19.73 4.64 8.72
C LEU A 266 20.13 5.79 7.80
N ALA A 267 20.90 5.45 6.76
CA ALA A 267 21.16 6.34 5.65
C ALA A 267 19.90 6.48 4.77
N PRO A 268 19.59 7.69 4.30
CA PRO A 268 18.54 7.91 3.31
C PRO A 268 18.93 7.31 1.96
N LEU A 269 17.97 6.70 1.27
CA LEU A 269 18.15 5.90 0.06
C LEU A 269 17.61 6.57 -1.21
N ASP A 270 17.15 7.83 -1.15
CA ASP A 270 16.54 8.53 -2.29
C ASP A 270 17.43 8.51 -3.54
N ALA A 271 18.73 8.79 -3.37
CA ALA A 271 19.71 8.80 -4.46
C ALA A 271 19.94 7.39 -5.03
N MET A 272 19.92 6.36 -4.18
CA MET A 272 20.02 4.97 -4.61
C MET A 272 18.78 4.55 -5.40
N VAL A 273 17.58 4.85 -4.89
CA VAL A 273 16.29 4.54 -5.54
C VAL A 273 16.24 5.13 -6.95
N ALA A 274 16.63 6.40 -7.09
CA ALA A 274 16.66 7.08 -8.38
C ALA A 274 17.74 6.49 -9.33
N ARG A 275 18.98 6.35 -8.86
CA ARG A 275 20.11 5.88 -9.68
C ARG A 275 19.96 4.43 -10.14
N GLU A 276 19.42 3.58 -9.28
CA GLU A 276 19.25 2.15 -9.54
C GLU A 276 17.91 1.83 -10.24
N GLY A 277 17.07 2.83 -10.53
CA GLY A 277 15.81 2.65 -11.25
C GLY A 277 14.79 1.78 -10.51
N VAL A 278 14.71 1.89 -9.18
CA VAL A 278 13.77 1.07 -8.40
C VAL A 278 12.34 1.49 -8.76
N ASN A 279 11.59 0.58 -9.38
CA ASN A 279 10.20 0.83 -9.73
C ASN A 279 9.30 0.85 -8.48
N ARG A 280 9.13 2.03 -7.89
CA ARG A 280 8.24 2.26 -6.73
C ARG A 280 6.79 1.82 -6.95
N SER A 281 6.28 1.90 -8.20
CA SER A 281 4.89 1.55 -8.51
C SER A 281 4.63 0.04 -8.52
N ASP A 282 5.69 -0.74 -8.55
CA ASP A 282 5.61 -2.19 -8.44
C ASP A 282 5.49 -2.66 -6.98
N PHE A 283 5.68 -1.78 -6.00
CA PHE A 283 5.50 -2.13 -4.58
C PHE A 283 4.08 -1.83 -4.10
N GLN A 284 3.60 -2.67 -3.17
CA GLN A 284 2.39 -2.38 -2.41
C GLN A 284 2.53 -1.03 -1.71
N ALA A 285 1.53 -0.15 -1.91
CA ALA A 285 1.58 1.24 -1.45
C ALA A 285 1.88 1.34 0.06
N ALA A 286 1.22 0.53 0.89
CA ALA A 286 1.45 0.54 2.34
C ALA A 286 2.89 0.16 2.73
N GLY A 287 3.48 -0.83 2.04
CA GLY A 287 4.87 -1.23 2.27
C GLY A 287 5.86 -0.15 1.85
N TRP A 288 5.64 0.48 0.68
CA TRP A 288 6.51 1.57 0.20
C TRP A 288 6.41 2.82 1.07
N LEU A 289 5.20 3.26 1.41
CA LEU A 289 4.96 4.43 2.24
C LEU A 289 5.50 4.25 3.66
N GLY A 290 5.43 3.04 4.22
CA GLY A 290 5.98 2.77 5.55
C GLY A 290 7.51 2.86 5.63
N CYS A 291 8.20 2.96 4.49
CA CYS A 291 9.64 3.20 4.44
C CYS A 291 10.01 4.70 4.42
N LEU A 292 9.03 5.60 4.39
CA LEU A 292 9.24 7.03 4.29
C LEU A 292 9.19 7.68 5.68
N HIS A 293 10.07 8.65 5.90
CA HIS A 293 9.97 9.58 7.02
C HIS A 293 10.43 10.97 6.59
N GLY A 294 9.63 12.01 6.88
CA GLY A 294 9.93 13.38 6.43
C GLY A 294 10.09 13.52 4.92
N GLY A 295 9.39 12.70 4.13
CA GLY A 295 9.47 12.70 2.66
C GLY A 295 10.70 12.01 2.07
N ARG A 296 11.53 11.35 2.89
CA ARG A 296 12.75 10.63 2.46
C ARG A 296 12.61 9.12 2.64
N GLN A 297 13.21 8.36 1.75
CA GLN A 297 13.24 6.89 1.80
C GLN A 297 14.35 6.39 2.73
N TYR A 298 14.04 5.50 3.69
CA TYR A 298 15.05 4.92 4.60
C TYR A 298 15.22 3.40 4.49
N GLY A 299 14.49 2.75 3.60
CA GLY A 299 14.64 1.32 3.31
C GLY A 299 13.95 0.93 2.02
N VAL A 300 14.18 -0.28 1.52
CA VAL A 300 13.39 -0.86 0.42
C VAL A 300 12.64 -2.07 0.96
N PRO A 301 11.31 -2.19 0.74
CA PRO A 301 10.54 -3.33 1.25
C PRO A 301 11.12 -4.67 0.75
N ILE A 302 11.40 -5.59 1.65
CA ILE A 302 11.67 -7.00 1.30
C ILE A 302 10.44 -7.88 1.53
N GLN A 303 9.63 -7.52 2.53
CA GLN A 303 8.36 -8.17 2.81
C GLN A 303 7.33 -7.16 3.29
N THR A 304 6.11 -7.29 2.80
CA THR A 304 4.92 -6.60 3.32
C THR A 304 4.00 -7.67 3.88
N THR A 305 3.68 -7.58 5.16
CA THR A 305 3.07 -8.67 5.91
C THR A 305 1.85 -8.14 6.67
N PRO A 306 0.65 -8.12 6.07
CA PRO A 306 -0.56 -7.78 6.81
C PRO A 306 -0.82 -8.78 7.94
N GLU A 307 -1.35 -8.30 9.06
CA GLU A 307 -2.03 -9.15 10.04
C GLU A 307 -3.47 -9.40 9.60
N LEU A 308 -3.84 -10.67 9.64
CA LEU A 308 -5.08 -11.22 9.10
C LEU A 308 -5.76 -12.08 10.17
N LEU A 309 -7.05 -12.33 10.00
CA LEU A 309 -7.73 -13.41 10.71
C LEU A 309 -7.67 -14.68 9.86
N PHE A 310 -6.93 -15.68 10.34
CA PHE A 310 -6.92 -17.03 9.80
C PHE A 310 -8.10 -17.79 10.38
N TYR A 311 -8.85 -18.50 9.55
CA TYR A 311 -9.98 -19.33 10.02
C TYR A 311 -10.01 -20.68 9.31
N ARG A 312 -10.39 -21.72 10.05
CA ARG A 312 -10.49 -23.09 9.55
C ARG A 312 -11.76 -23.29 8.72
N THR A 313 -11.63 -23.33 7.40
CA THR A 313 -12.78 -23.42 6.48
C THR A 313 -13.59 -24.69 6.67
N ASP A 314 -12.94 -25.80 7.04
CA ASP A 314 -13.59 -27.06 7.33
C ASP A 314 -14.40 -27.03 8.63
N LEU A 315 -13.87 -26.43 9.70
CA LEU A 315 -14.60 -26.27 10.97
C LEU A 315 -15.79 -25.32 10.83
N PHE A 316 -15.63 -24.24 10.06
CA PHE A 316 -16.71 -23.31 9.75
C PHE A 316 -17.83 -23.98 8.94
N ALA A 317 -17.47 -24.76 7.92
CA ALA A 317 -18.43 -25.51 7.12
C ALA A 317 -19.16 -26.59 7.94
N GLU A 318 -18.45 -27.34 8.79
CA GLU A 318 -19.03 -28.35 9.69
C GLU A 318 -20.07 -27.71 10.64
N ALA A 319 -19.76 -26.54 11.18
CA ALA A 319 -20.63 -25.84 12.13
C ALA A 319 -21.73 -25.00 11.46
N GLY A 320 -21.73 -24.86 10.12
CA GLY A 320 -22.66 -23.98 9.41
C GLY A 320 -22.47 -22.50 9.75
N VAL A 321 -21.25 -22.09 10.13
CA VAL A 321 -20.92 -20.73 10.53
C VAL A 321 -20.32 -19.98 9.34
N ALA A 322 -20.78 -18.75 9.10
CA ALA A 322 -20.20 -17.90 8.05
C ALA A 322 -18.88 -17.26 8.53
N PRO A 323 -17.91 -17.02 7.62
CA PRO A 323 -16.68 -16.29 7.97
C PRO A 323 -17.01 -14.88 8.50
N PRO A 324 -16.46 -14.46 9.66
CA PRO A 324 -16.92 -13.27 10.35
C PRO A 324 -16.38 -11.98 9.70
N ARG A 325 -17.23 -10.97 9.60
CA ARG A 325 -16.89 -9.63 9.09
C ARG A 325 -16.87 -8.57 10.19
N THR A 326 -17.56 -8.81 11.30
CA THR A 326 -17.61 -7.92 12.45
C THR A 326 -17.03 -8.55 13.70
N THR A 327 -16.65 -7.72 14.68
CA THR A 327 -16.18 -8.22 16.00
C THR A 327 -17.22 -9.10 16.69
N ASP A 328 -18.51 -8.76 16.55
CA ASP A 328 -19.62 -9.51 17.13
C ASP A 328 -19.80 -10.88 16.45
N GLU A 329 -19.73 -10.90 15.11
CA GLU A 329 -19.75 -12.14 14.33
C GLU A 329 -18.54 -13.02 14.66
N MET A 330 -17.36 -12.41 14.88
CA MET A 330 -16.17 -13.15 15.25
C MET A 330 -16.31 -13.76 16.64
N LEU A 331 -16.78 -13.02 17.64
CA LEU A 331 -17.05 -13.56 18.98
C LEU A 331 -18.11 -14.67 18.92
N ALA A 332 -19.16 -14.50 18.13
CA ALA A 332 -20.18 -15.53 17.93
C ALA A 332 -19.61 -16.80 17.28
N ALA A 333 -18.82 -16.66 16.22
CA ALA A 333 -18.13 -17.77 15.57
C ALA A 333 -17.14 -18.47 16.52
N ALA A 334 -16.39 -17.69 17.30
CA ALA A 334 -15.44 -18.20 18.28
C ALA A 334 -16.18 -19.01 19.35
N ARG A 335 -17.29 -18.50 19.89
CA ARG A 335 -18.13 -19.22 20.87
C ARG A 335 -18.71 -20.51 20.28
N ALA A 336 -19.21 -20.49 19.05
CA ALA A 336 -19.77 -21.67 18.37
C ALA A 336 -18.73 -22.78 18.12
N LEU A 337 -17.47 -22.38 17.90
CA LEU A 337 -16.36 -23.29 17.64
C LEU A 337 -15.50 -23.60 18.88
N HIS A 338 -15.80 -22.97 20.02
CA HIS A 338 -15.12 -23.22 21.29
C HIS A 338 -15.68 -24.50 21.93
N ARG A 339 -14.97 -25.62 21.74
CA ARG A 339 -15.35 -26.97 22.19
C ARG A 339 -14.26 -27.53 23.11
N PRO A 340 -14.11 -27.00 24.33
CA PRO A 340 -12.93 -27.24 25.13
C PRO A 340 -12.75 -28.68 25.57
N GLU A 341 -13.86 -29.41 25.73
CA GLU A 341 -13.94 -30.84 25.99
C GLU A 341 -13.39 -31.70 24.84
N ARG A 342 -13.31 -31.14 23.62
CA ARG A 342 -12.69 -31.78 22.44
C ARG A 342 -11.30 -31.22 22.13
N GLY A 343 -10.73 -30.42 23.04
CA GLY A 343 -9.43 -29.79 22.85
C GLY A 343 -9.42 -28.63 21.83
N LEU A 344 -10.58 -28.20 21.32
CA LEU A 344 -10.69 -27.11 20.37
C LEU A 344 -11.09 -25.81 21.07
N ARG A 345 -10.45 -24.71 20.69
CA ARG A 345 -10.75 -23.36 21.19
C ARG A 345 -11.17 -22.44 20.05
N GLY A 346 -11.88 -21.37 20.37
CA GLY A 346 -12.41 -20.46 19.37
C GLY A 346 -11.31 -19.72 18.64
N VAL A 347 -10.30 -19.21 19.36
CA VAL A 347 -9.32 -18.27 18.80
C VAL A 347 -7.98 -18.27 19.54
N ALA A 348 -6.89 -17.92 18.82
CA ALA A 348 -5.60 -17.53 19.41
C ALA A 348 -5.14 -16.16 18.89
N TRP A 349 -4.42 -15.42 19.73
CA TRP A 349 -3.95 -14.06 19.47
C TRP A 349 -2.77 -13.72 20.42
N ASN A 350 -2.13 -12.56 20.23
CA ASN A 350 -1.02 -12.15 21.09
C ASN A 350 -1.54 -11.63 22.44
N GLY A 351 -1.48 -12.45 23.48
CA GLY A 351 -1.81 -12.02 24.84
C GLY A 351 -0.59 -11.72 25.72
N ALA A 352 0.62 -12.07 25.28
CA ALA A 352 1.85 -11.88 26.08
C ALA A 352 2.13 -10.41 26.39
N ARG A 353 2.51 -10.14 27.65
CA ARG A 353 2.89 -8.81 28.16
C ARG A 353 3.92 -8.12 27.26
N GLY A 354 3.76 -6.80 27.08
CA GLY A 354 4.69 -5.96 26.31
C GLY A 354 4.29 -5.86 24.84
N THR A 355 5.28 -5.81 23.94
CA THR A 355 5.07 -5.59 22.49
C THR A 355 3.94 -6.45 21.87
N PRO A 356 3.82 -7.76 22.16
CA PRO A 356 2.79 -8.59 21.54
C PRO A 356 1.36 -8.10 21.84
N LEU A 357 1.02 -7.93 23.12
CA LEU A 357 -0.30 -7.42 23.54
C LEU A 357 -0.49 -5.95 23.18
N GLY A 358 0.56 -5.14 23.24
CA GLY A 358 0.51 -3.74 22.80
C GLY A 358 0.03 -3.62 21.35
N HIS A 359 0.58 -4.45 20.45
CA HIS A 359 0.10 -4.53 19.06
C HIS A 359 -1.35 -5.02 18.97
N SER A 360 -1.76 -6.06 19.70
CA SER A 360 -3.16 -6.52 19.68
C SER A 360 -4.14 -5.44 20.12
N PHE A 361 -3.79 -4.62 21.12
CA PHE A 361 -4.63 -3.50 21.53
C PHE A 361 -4.66 -2.38 20.49
N ILE A 362 -3.52 -2.02 19.89
CA ILE A 362 -3.44 -1.04 18.79
C ILE A 362 -4.33 -1.47 17.62
N PHE A 363 -4.28 -2.75 17.24
CA PHE A 363 -5.11 -3.27 16.16
C PHE A 363 -6.58 -3.35 16.55
N ALA A 364 -6.92 -3.75 17.77
CA ALA A 364 -8.29 -3.70 18.24
C ALA A 364 -8.86 -2.26 18.20
N MET A 365 -8.09 -1.25 18.59
CA MET A 365 -8.51 0.16 18.42
C MET A 365 -8.79 0.51 16.95
N ALA A 366 -7.95 0.02 16.06
CA ALA A 366 -8.08 0.22 14.62
C ALA A 366 -9.30 -0.53 14.06
N ASP A 367 -9.63 -1.72 14.58
CA ASP A 367 -10.86 -2.47 14.27
C ASP A 367 -12.12 -1.66 14.66
N PHE A 368 -12.02 -0.83 15.72
CA PHE A 368 -13.04 0.16 16.11
C PHE A 368 -12.86 1.54 15.45
N GLY A 369 -12.06 1.63 14.38
CA GLY A 369 -11.98 2.79 13.49
C GLY A 369 -11.14 3.96 13.99
N GLN A 370 -10.25 3.75 14.97
CA GLN A 370 -9.47 4.84 15.55
C GLN A 370 -7.97 4.49 15.67
N PRO A 371 -7.06 5.39 15.25
CA PRO A 371 -5.63 5.26 15.48
C PRO A 371 -5.29 5.46 16.96
N VAL A 372 -4.19 4.86 17.41
CA VAL A 372 -3.71 4.99 18.81
C VAL A 372 -3.07 6.36 19.11
N ILE A 373 -2.79 7.15 18.07
CA ILE A 373 -2.34 8.55 18.15
C ILE A 373 -3.25 9.42 17.27
N ASP A 374 -3.25 10.73 17.48
CA ASP A 374 -4.12 11.72 16.80
C ASP A 374 -3.75 11.94 15.32
N LEU A 375 -3.77 10.88 14.51
CA LEU A 375 -3.57 10.99 13.07
C LEU A 375 -4.70 11.78 12.42
N LYS A 376 -4.34 12.56 11.39
CA LYS A 376 -5.32 13.34 10.63
C LYS A 376 -6.21 12.41 9.79
N PRO A 377 -7.54 12.53 9.84
CA PRO A 377 -8.42 11.79 8.94
C PRO A 377 -8.12 12.12 7.46
N ARG A 378 -8.12 11.10 6.60
CA ARG A 378 -7.93 11.23 5.16
C ARG A 378 -8.80 10.19 4.44
N GLY A 379 -9.82 10.68 3.74
CA GLY A 379 -10.80 9.80 3.08
C GLY A 379 -11.48 8.87 4.09
N ASP A 380 -11.49 7.58 3.80
CA ASP A 380 -12.04 6.53 4.66
C ASP A 380 -11.04 6.00 5.70
N GLY A 381 -9.88 6.65 5.87
CA GLY A 381 -8.83 6.25 6.81
C GLY A 381 -8.11 7.45 7.42
N PHE A 382 -6.81 7.28 7.71
CA PHE A 382 -5.98 8.29 8.36
C PHE A 382 -4.68 8.50 7.58
N ASP A 383 -4.12 9.71 7.64
CA ASP A 383 -2.83 10.04 7.05
C ASP A 383 -1.69 9.51 7.94
N PRO A 384 -0.94 8.48 7.51
CA PRO A 384 0.15 7.91 8.30
C PRO A 384 1.45 8.72 8.19
N MET A 385 1.48 9.78 7.37
CA MET A 385 2.69 10.54 7.05
C MET A 385 2.80 11.86 7.82
N ASP A 386 1.68 12.41 8.31
CA ASP A 386 1.68 13.64 9.11
C ASP A 386 1.94 13.35 10.59
N LEU A 387 3.22 13.10 10.92
CA LEU A 387 3.68 12.63 12.23
C LEU A 387 4.41 13.74 13.00
N ARG A 388 3.74 14.87 13.25
CA ARG A 388 4.33 16.07 13.88
C ARG A 388 3.40 16.73 14.89
N GLY A 389 3.99 17.32 15.93
CA GLY A 389 3.24 18.09 16.94
C GLY A 389 2.11 17.27 17.56
N GLU A 390 0.96 17.89 17.76
CA GLU A 390 -0.24 17.26 18.34
C GLU A 390 -0.70 15.99 17.59
N ARG A 391 -0.30 15.77 16.33
CA ARG A 391 -0.63 14.51 15.61
C ARG A 391 0.00 13.27 16.26
N LEU A 392 1.03 13.45 17.07
CA LEU A 392 1.70 12.40 17.83
C LEU A 392 1.08 12.16 19.21
N ARG A 393 0.02 12.87 19.56
CA ARG A 393 -0.67 12.72 20.85
C ARG A 393 -1.37 11.37 20.95
N PRO A 394 -1.13 10.56 21.99
CA PRO A 394 -1.87 9.33 22.22
C PRO A 394 -3.37 9.56 22.36
N MET A 395 -4.18 8.63 21.83
CA MET A 395 -5.65 8.68 21.79
C MET A 395 -6.25 7.38 22.34
N ILE A 396 -5.87 7.00 23.57
CA ILE A 396 -6.09 5.68 24.17
C ILE A 396 -7.39 5.65 25.01
N ASP A 397 -7.58 6.60 25.92
CA ASP A 397 -8.76 6.64 26.80
C ASP A 397 -9.93 7.33 26.09
N THR A 398 -10.52 6.61 25.14
CA THR A 398 -11.64 7.08 24.32
C THR A 398 -12.72 6.01 24.21
N ALA A 399 -13.84 6.32 23.55
CA ALA A 399 -14.92 5.34 23.32
C ALA A 399 -14.43 4.11 22.52
N ALA A 400 -13.60 4.30 21.49
CA ALA A 400 -13.03 3.19 20.73
C ALA A 400 -11.95 2.45 21.53
N GLY A 401 -11.17 3.12 22.40
CA GLY A 401 -10.27 2.45 23.34
C GLY A 401 -11.00 1.55 24.34
N LEU A 402 -12.15 2.01 24.86
CA LEU A 402 -13.03 1.19 25.69
C LEU A 402 -13.59 -0.01 24.95
N ALA A 403 -14.06 0.19 23.71
CA ALA A 403 -14.60 -0.89 22.89
C ALA A 403 -13.52 -1.95 22.60
N ALA A 404 -12.30 -1.52 22.23
CA ALA A 404 -11.15 -2.39 22.02
C ALA A 404 -10.79 -3.20 23.28
N ALA A 405 -10.68 -2.54 24.44
CA ALA A 405 -10.37 -3.20 25.70
C ALA A 405 -11.45 -4.22 26.10
N THR A 406 -12.72 -3.87 25.90
CA THR A 406 -13.87 -4.74 26.21
C THR A 406 -13.87 -5.95 25.29
N PHE A 407 -13.65 -5.75 23.99
CA PHE A 407 -13.55 -6.82 23.01
C PHE A 407 -12.42 -7.81 23.33
N LEU A 408 -11.21 -7.32 23.64
CA LEU A 408 -10.10 -8.21 24.03
C LEU A 408 -10.41 -8.99 25.32
N LYS A 409 -11.13 -8.38 26.26
CA LYS A 409 -11.57 -9.06 27.48
C LYS A 409 -12.58 -10.17 27.18
N GLU A 410 -13.58 -9.92 26.32
CA GLU A 410 -14.53 -10.96 25.88
C GLU A 410 -13.84 -12.08 25.09
N LEU A 411 -12.79 -11.75 24.35
CA LEU A 411 -12.03 -12.72 23.57
C LEU A 411 -11.34 -13.76 24.47
N LEU A 412 -10.96 -13.39 25.70
CA LEU A 412 -10.32 -14.31 26.66
C LEU A 412 -11.17 -15.55 26.91
N ASP A 413 -12.50 -15.40 27.01
CA ASP A 413 -13.41 -16.48 27.37
C ASP A 413 -13.39 -17.63 26.36
N VAL A 414 -13.04 -17.32 25.11
CA VAL A 414 -13.01 -18.28 23.99
C VAL A 414 -11.60 -18.62 23.51
N SER A 415 -10.58 -18.06 24.16
CA SER A 415 -9.18 -18.14 23.72
C SER A 415 -8.49 -19.47 24.03
N ALA A 416 -7.36 -19.71 23.35
CA ALA A 416 -6.44 -20.79 23.67
C ALA A 416 -5.95 -20.74 25.14
N PRO A 417 -5.74 -21.90 25.80
CA PRO A 417 -5.11 -21.95 27.11
C PRO A 417 -3.77 -21.22 27.11
N GLY A 418 -3.56 -20.37 28.11
CA GLY A 418 -2.31 -19.61 28.23
C GLY A 418 -2.15 -18.50 27.18
N VAL A 419 -3.24 -18.00 26.57
CA VAL A 419 -3.16 -16.90 25.58
C VAL A 419 -2.38 -15.68 26.10
N LEU A 420 -2.46 -15.38 27.40
CA LEU A 420 -1.68 -14.30 28.03
C LEU A 420 -0.17 -14.53 28.12
N ALA A 421 0.31 -15.69 27.67
CA ALA A 421 1.73 -16.00 27.49
C ALA A 421 2.09 -16.21 25.99
N MET A 422 1.12 -16.14 25.08
CA MET A 422 1.35 -16.33 23.65
C MET A 422 1.82 -15.05 22.97
N SER A 423 2.86 -15.18 22.16
CA SER A 423 3.38 -14.14 21.28
C SER A 423 3.14 -14.51 19.81
N TRP A 424 4.01 -14.06 18.91
CA TRP A 424 3.90 -14.22 17.47
C TRP A 424 3.81 -15.68 17.03
N PHE A 425 4.70 -16.53 17.54
CA PHE A 425 4.83 -17.91 17.07
C PHE A 425 3.81 -18.84 17.73
N GLU A 426 3.57 -18.70 19.04
CA GLU A 426 2.72 -19.63 19.80
C GLU A 426 1.28 -19.67 19.28
N ARG A 427 0.72 -18.52 18.87
CA ARG A 427 -0.66 -18.45 18.34
C ARG A 427 -0.82 -19.16 16.99
N VAL A 428 0.17 -19.03 16.09
CA VAL A 428 0.12 -19.68 14.78
C VAL A 428 0.45 -21.16 14.91
N LYS A 429 1.34 -21.53 15.83
CA LYS A 429 1.58 -22.92 16.19
C LYS A 429 0.31 -23.61 16.66
N ALA A 430 -0.43 -23.01 17.61
CA ALA A 430 -1.70 -23.56 18.08
C ALA A 430 -2.74 -23.73 16.94
N TYR A 431 -2.76 -22.80 15.98
CA TYR A 431 -3.60 -22.89 14.79
C TYR A 431 -3.17 -24.02 13.84
N ALA A 432 -1.87 -24.12 13.56
CA ALA A 432 -1.29 -25.15 12.70
C ALA A 432 -1.52 -26.55 13.28
N GLU A 433 -1.40 -26.72 14.59
CA GLU A 433 -1.68 -27.97 15.33
C GLU A 433 -3.18 -28.30 15.44
N GLY A 434 -4.07 -27.40 15.00
CA GLY A 434 -5.52 -27.60 15.03
C GLY A 434 -6.17 -27.39 16.41
N ALA A 435 -5.47 -26.77 17.36
CA ALA A 435 -6.00 -26.51 18.71
C ALA A 435 -6.99 -25.33 18.76
N VAL A 436 -6.96 -24.45 17.75
CA VAL A 436 -7.87 -23.30 17.63
C VAL A 436 -8.54 -23.24 16.27
N ALA A 437 -9.79 -22.77 16.23
CA ALA A 437 -10.55 -22.62 15.00
C ALA A 437 -10.19 -21.36 14.20
N MET A 438 -9.75 -20.31 14.90
CA MET A 438 -9.28 -19.07 14.33
C MET A 438 -7.96 -18.62 14.98
N ALA A 439 -7.19 -17.82 14.27
CA ALA A 439 -6.07 -17.10 14.85
C ALA A 439 -5.88 -15.76 14.15
N TYR A 440 -5.69 -14.68 14.92
CA TYR A 440 -5.04 -13.51 14.36
C TYR A 440 -3.61 -13.92 13.99
N GLY A 441 -3.10 -13.43 12.86
CA GLY A 441 -2.05 -14.07 12.06
C GLY A 441 -1.31 -13.10 11.14
N TYR A 442 -0.02 -12.81 11.35
CA TYR A 442 0.75 -12.16 10.27
C TYR A 442 0.89 -13.14 9.11
N SER A 443 0.62 -12.67 7.90
CA SER A 443 0.73 -13.45 6.65
C SER A 443 2.08 -14.17 6.50
N LEU A 444 3.18 -13.59 7.01
CA LEU A 444 4.51 -14.21 7.02
C LEU A 444 4.60 -15.53 7.78
N LEU A 445 3.63 -15.83 8.66
CA LEU A 445 3.56 -17.04 9.45
C LEU A 445 2.69 -18.13 8.80
N ALA A 446 2.00 -17.83 7.69
CA ALA A 446 1.27 -18.83 6.92
C ALA A 446 2.09 -20.07 6.48
N PRO A 447 3.40 -19.96 6.18
CA PRO A 447 4.24 -21.12 5.86
C PRO A 447 4.16 -22.25 6.89
N TYR A 448 3.94 -21.96 8.17
CA TYR A 448 3.89 -22.97 9.23
C TYR A 448 2.74 -23.98 9.10
N PHE A 449 1.71 -23.67 8.32
CA PHE A 449 0.64 -24.62 8.01
C PHE A 449 0.41 -24.82 6.51
N GLU A 450 0.80 -23.85 5.67
CA GLU A 450 0.71 -24.02 4.21
C GLU A 450 1.79 -24.94 3.63
N LEU A 451 2.96 -25.04 4.27
CA LEU A 451 4.05 -25.91 3.80
C LEU A 451 4.13 -27.24 4.54
N ASP A 452 3.42 -27.38 5.65
CA ASP A 452 3.33 -28.64 6.39
C ASP A 452 2.08 -29.41 5.95
N PRO A 453 2.19 -30.46 5.12
CA PRO A 453 1.04 -31.25 4.68
C PRO A 453 0.39 -32.05 5.81
N THR A 454 1.05 -32.16 6.98
CA THR A 454 0.51 -32.85 8.16
C THR A 454 -0.30 -31.94 9.05
N ALA A 455 -0.16 -30.61 8.90
CA ALA A 455 -0.90 -29.64 9.70
C ALA A 455 -2.41 -29.75 9.40
N PRO A 456 -3.29 -29.88 10.42
CA PRO A 456 -4.74 -29.85 10.22
C PRO A 456 -5.28 -28.65 9.43
N ALA A 457 -4.59 -27.51 9.46
CA ALA A 457 -4.95 -26.31 8.72
C ALA A 457 -4.49 -26.32 7.24
N HIS A 458 -3.65 -27.27 6.83
CA HIS A 458 -3.13 -27.36 5.47
C HIS A 458 -4.25 -27.51 4.44
N GLY A 459 -4.32 -26.59 3.47
CA GLY A 459 -5.38 -26.55 2.45
C GLY A 459 -6.78 -26.28 2.99
N ARG A 460 -6.92 -25.90 4.27
CA ARG A 460 -8.19 -25.70 4.98
C ARG A 460 -8.25 -24.37 5.74
N THR A 461 -7.47 -23.39 5.26
CA THR A 461 -7.40 -22.05 5.83
C THR A 461 -8.02 -21.04 4.88
N GLY A 462 -8.87 -20.18 5.43
CA GLY A 462 -9.28 -18.94 4.80
C GLY A 462 -8.63 -17.74 5.47
N TYR A 463 -8.51 -16.65 4.72
CA TYR A 463 -7.85 -15.41 5.12
C TYR A 463 -8.83 -14.25 5.05
N LEU A 464 -8.97 -13.52 6.14
CA LEU A 464 -9.81 -12.34 6.24
C LEU A 464 -9.00 -11.14 6.73
N PRO A 465 -9.39 -9.89 6.38
CA PRO A 465 -8.96 -8.75 7.17
C PRO A 465 -9.48 -8.90 8.61
N HIS A 466 -9.04 -8.02 9.51
CA HIS A 466 -9.62 -7.96 10.83
C HIS A 466 -11.12 -7.63 10.75
N PRO A 467 -11.96 -8.37 11.49
CA PRO A 467 -13.37 -8.05 11.62
C PRO A 467 -13.57 -6.68 12.25
N SER A 468 -14.43 -5.84 11.68
CA SER A 468 -14.60 -4.46 12.14
C SER A 468 -15.61 -4.33 13.28
N GLY A 469 -15.39 -3.35 14.14
CA GLY A 469 -16.38 -2.89 15.10
C GLY A 469 -17.54 -2.18 14.41
N CYS A 470 -18.62 -1.95 15.17
CA CYS A 470 -19.80 -1.26 14.66
C CYS A 470 -19.46 0.12 14.08
N GLY A 471 -19.80 0.36 12.81
CA GLY A 471 -19.56 1.62 12.10
C GLY A 471 -18.14 1.81 11.57
N ALA A 472 -17.22 0.90 11.85
CA ALA A 472 -15.88 0.87 11.29
C ALA A 472 -15.81 0.00 10.02
N ARG A 473 -14.69 0.09 9.30
CA ARG A 473 -14.41 -0.75 8.12
C ARG A 473 -13.40 -1.84 8.45
N PRO A 474 -13.45 -2.99 7.78
CA PRO A 474 -12.41 -4.01 7.90
C PRO A 474 -11.05 -3.43 7.49
N ILE A 475 -10.02 -3.82 8.24
CA ILE A 475 -8.64 -3.43 7.96
C ILE A 475 -7.73 -4.64 8.06
N ALA A 476 -6.63 -4.63 7.33
CA ALA A 476 -5.54 -5.57 7.44
C ALA A 476 -4.29 -4.75 7.77
N PRO A 477 -3.97 -4.58 9.06
CA PRO A 477 -2.86 -3.75 9.50
C PRO A 477 -1.54 -4.25 8.91
N VAL A 478 -0.83 -3.36 8.22
CA VAL A 478 0.38 -3.72 7.49
C VAL A 478 1.59 -3.75 8.42
N GLY A 479 2.37 -4.82 8.30
CA GLY A 479 3.73 -4.89 8.80
C GLY A 479 4.71 -5.36 7.77
N GLY A 480 5.84 -5.85 8.27
CA GLY A 480 6.90 -6.38 7.44
C GLY A 480 8.19 -5.61 7.63
N TYR A 481 9.19 -6.03 6.87
CA TYR A 481 10.55 -5.56 7.04
C TYR A 481 11.04 -4.94 5.74
N VAL A 482 11.90 -3.95 5.92
CA VAL A 482 12.62 -3.27 4.86
C VAL A 482 14.10 -3.57 5.01
N LEU A 483 14.84 -3.53 3.91
CA LEU A 483 16.30 -3.48 3.96
C LEU A 483 16.76 -2.03 4.00
N GLY A 484 17.36 -1.64 5.12
CA GLY A 484 18.00 -0.34 5.33
C GLY A 484 19.53 -0.45 5.33
N ILE A 485 20.20 0.69 5.11
CA ILE A 485 21.66 0.80 5.17
C ILE A 485 22.01 1.62 6.42
N PRO A 486 22.86 1.13 7.34
CA PRO A 486 23.30 1.91 8.50
C PRO A 486 23.96 3.24 8.09
N ALA A 487 23.66 4.32 8.81
CA ALA A 487 24.22 5.64 8.51
C ALA A 487 25.75 5.70 8.68
N ASN A 488 26.27 4.94 9.65
CA ASN A 488 27.69 4.77 9.96
C ASN A 488 28.36 3.65 9.15
N LEU A 489 27.83 3.31 7.96
CA LEU A 489 28.47 2.38 7.04
C LEU A 489 29.76 2.99 6.46
N ALA A 490 30.83 2.18 6.42
CA ALA A 490 32.08 2.53 5.77
C ALA A 490 31.86 3.01 4.31
N PRO A 491 32.32 4.22 3.92
CA PRO A 491 32.02 4.83 2.62
C PRO A 491 32.36 3.96 1.41
N GLU A 492 33.47 3.24 1.45
CA GLU A 492 33.95 2.35 0.40
C GLU A 492 33.01 1.16 0.14
N ARG A 493 32.16 0.80 1.11
CA ARG A 493 31.18 -0.30 0.97
C ARG A 493 29.86 0.18 0.36
N ARG A 494 29.58 1.50 0.40
CA ARG A 494 28.26 2.06 0.09
C ARG A 494 27.71 1.61 -1.26
N GLN A 495 28.48 1.74 -2.34
CA GLN A 495 27.98 1.41 -3.68
C GLN A 495 27.66 -0.09 -3.83
N ALA A 496 28.48 -0.97 -3.24
CA ALA A 496 28.25 -2.41 -3.26
C ALA A 496 26.98 -2.79 -2.46
N VAL A 497 26.80 -2.15 -1.30
CA VAL A 497 25.63 -2.37 -0.45
C VAL A 497 24.34 -1.87 -1.13
N GLU A 498 24.34 -0.68 -1.72
CA GLU A 498 23.20 -0.14 -2.46
C GLU A 498 22.77 -1.07 -3.61
N LYS A 499 23.72 -1.57 -4.40
CA LYS A 499 23.44 -2.58 -5.46
C LYS A 499 22.88 -3.88 -4.89
N SER A 500 23.34 -4.29 -3.70
CA SER A 500 22.88 -5.49 -3.02
C SER A 500 21.45 -5.33 -2.51
N VAL A 501 21.11 -4.18 -1.90
CA VAL A 501 19.74 -3.86 -1.47
C VAL A 501 18.78 -3.88 -2.67
N ARG A 502 19.15 -3.27 -3.81
CA ARG A 502 18.34 -3.33 -5.04
C ARG A 502 18.07 -4.77 -5.48
N LEU A 503 19.11 -5.60 -5.48
CA LEU A 503 19.02 -7.00 -5.93
C LEU A 503 18.19 -7.84 -4.98
N LEU A 504 18.47 -7.77 -3.67
CA LEU A 504 17.80 -8.56 -2.64
C LEU A 504 16.31 -8.21 -2.52
N THR A 505 15.89 -7.05 -3.02
CA THR A 505 14.50 -6.60 -3.07
C THR A 505 13.91 -6.58 -4.48
N SER A 506 14.59 -7.14 -5.49
CA SER A 506 14.11 -7.24 -6.87
C SER A 506 12.90 -8.18 -7.00
N ALA A 507 12.14 -8.08 -8.10
CA ALA A 507 10.99 -8.95 -8.34
C ALA A 507 11.41 -10.42 -8.42
N GLU A 508 12.55 -10.69 -9.06
CA GLU A 508 13.15 -12.02 -9.20
C GLU A 508 13.58 -12.57 -7.83
N ALA A 509 14.21 -11.76 -6.98
CA ALA A 509 14.58 -12.18 -5.63
C ALA A 509 13.34 -12.43 -4.76
N CYS A 510 12.35 -11.54 -4.82
CA CYS A 510 11.08 -11.72 -4.11
C CYS A 510 10.36 -13.01 -4.54
N LYS A 511 10.29 -13.30 -5.83
CA LYS A 511 9.77 -14.58 -6.33
C LYS A 511 10.58 -15.75 -5.81
N LEU A 512 11.92 -15.65 -5.83
CA LEU A 512 12.79 -16.71 -5.33
C LEU A 512 12.57 -16.99 -3.83
N TYR A 513 12.42 -15.98 -2.98
CA TYR A 513 12.04 -16.21 -1.57
C TYR A 513 10.67 -16.86 -1.45
N PHE A 514 9.70 -16.42 -2.26
CA PHE A 514 8.33 -16.90 -2.20
C PHE A 514 8.26 -18.41 -2.49
N VAL A 515 8.87 -18.86 -3.60
CA VAL A 515 8.86 -20.27 -4.01
C VAL A 515 9.69 -21.16 -3.07
N ASN A 516 10.55 -20.58 -2.22
CA ASN A 516 11.37 -21.28 -1.23
C ASN A 516 10.93 -21.04 0.22
N GLY A 517 9.70 -20.59 0.44
CA GLY A 517 9.04 -20.72 1.74
C GLY A 517 8.52 -19.43 2.39
N SER A 518 8.82 -18.24 1.86
CA SER A 518 8.41 -16.96 2.48
C SER A 518 6.88 -16.74 2.47
N ARG A 519 6.19 -17.14 1.40
CA ARG A 519 4.74 -16.90 1.16
C ARG A 519 4.25 -15.45 1.29
N VAL A 520 5.16 -14.48 1.35
CA VAL A 520 4.84 -13.04 1.32
C VAL A 520 5.64 -12.35 0.21
N CYS A 521 5.05 -11.33 -0.41
CA CYS A 521 5.74 -10.53 -1.41
C CYS A 521 5.30 -9.07 -1.31
N PRO A 522 6.24 -8.11 -1.32
CA PRO A 522 5.90 -6.70 -1.26
C PRO A 522 5.53 -6.13 -2.65
N ARG A 523 5.63 -6.91 -3.73
CA ARG A 523 5.52 -6.45 -5.12
C ARG A 523 4.25 -6.94 -5.82
N HIS A 524 3.61 -6.04 -6.56
CA HIS A 524 2.45 -6.32 -7.40
C HIS A 524 2.80 -7.27 -8.56
N SER A 525 3.94 -7.08 -9.23
CA SER A 525 4.39 -8.01 -10.29
C SER A 525 4.51 -9.45 -9.79
N VAL A 526 5.10 -9.64 -8.61
CA VAL A 526 5.28 -10.95 -7.99
C VAL A 526 3.93 -11.55 -7.58
N ALA A 527 3.04 -10.75 -6.98
CA ALA A 527 1.68 -11.20 -6.67
C ALA A 527 0.85 -11.54 -7.93
N ALA A 528 1.16 -10.93 -9.07
CA ALA A 528 0.50 -11.20 -10.35
C ALA A 528 1.09 -12.42 -11.10
N ASP A 529 2.27 -12.90 -10.72
CA ASP A 529 2.93 -14.05 -11.35
C ASP A 529 2.09 -15.33 -11.16
N PRO A 530 1.70 -16.04 -12.24
CA PRO A 530 0.87 -17.24 -12.14
C PRO A 530 1.48 -18.37 -11.29
N GLU A 531 2.81 -18.53 -11.30
CA GLU A 531 3.49 -19.55 -10.49
C GLU A 531 3.43 -19.20 -9.00
N VAL A 532 3.56 -17.91 -8.66
CA VAL A 532 3.43 -17.43 -7.28
C VAL A 532 2.00 -17.60 -6.78
N ARG A 533 1.01 -17.20 -7.58
CA ARG A 533 -0.42 -17.33 -7.22
C ARG A 533 -0.85 -18.77 -7.01
N ALA A 534 -0.35 -19.68 -7.84
CA ALA A 534 -0.70 -21.10 -7.73
C ALA A 534 -0.18 -21.75 -6.44
N LEU A 535 0.87 -21.20 -5.81
CA LEU A 535 1.49 -21.79 -4.63
C LEU A 535 0.73 -21.49 -3.34
N SER A 536 0.02 -20.36 -3.24
CA SER A 536 -0.63 -19.96 -2.00
C SER A 536 -1.90 -19.14 -2.21
N PRO A 537 -3.04 -19.53 -1.59
CA PRO A 537 -4.26 -18.73 -1.61
C PRO A 537 -4.11 -17.39 -0.86
N ILE A 538 -3.07 -17.21 -0.03
CA ILE A 538 -2.85 -15.94 0.67
C ILE A 538 -2.56 -14.79 -0.30
N VAL A 539 -1.97 -15.08 -1.46
CA VAL A 539 -1.63 -14.07 -2.49
C VAL A 539 -2.90 -13.39 -2.98
N ASP A 540 -3.90 -14.18 -3.35
CA ASP A 540 -5.19 -13.67 -3.83
C ASP A 540 -5.94 -12.91 -2.73
N ALA A 541 -5.87 -13.38 -1.49
CA ALA A 541 -6.50 -12.72 -0.35
C ALA A 541 -5.88 -11.35 -0.08
N VAL A 542 -4.55 -11.25 -0.01
CA VAL A 542 -3.84 -9.99 0.21
C VAL A 542 -4.00 -9.04 -0.97
N ASP A 543 -4.00 -9.55 -2.21
CA ASP A 543 -4.26 -8.74 -3.41
C ASP A 543 -5.70 -8.17 -3.43
N ALA A 544 -6.69 -8.93 -2.97
CA ALA A 544 -8.04 -8.42 -2.79
C ALA A 544 -8.08 -7.27 -1.75
N MET A 545 -7.43 -7.45 -0.60
CA MET A 545 -7.33 -6.43 0.45
C MET A 545 -6.54 -5.19 0.00
N ALA A 546 -5.58 -5.35 -0.91
CA ALA A 546 -4.86 -4.23 -1.51
C ALA A 546 -5.79 -3.39 -2.40
N ARG A 547 -6.66 -4.05 -3.17
CA ARG A 547 -7.58 -3.42 -4.13
C ARG A 547 -8.78 -2.75 -3.47
N ASP A 548 -9.34 -3.35 -2.43
CA ASP A 548 -10.48 -2.78 -1.71
C ASP A 548 -10.07 -1.73 -0.66
N GLY A 549 -8.76 -1.54 -0.46
CA GLY A 549 -8.21 -0.57 0.48
C GLY A 549 -8.18 -1.04 1.92
N SER A 550 -8.37 -2.33 2.21
CA SER A 550 -8.25 -2.87 3.58
C SER A 550 -6.80 -2.92 4.06
N LEU A 551 -5.79 -3.04 3.18
CA LEU A 551 -4.37 -3.00 3.58
C LEU A 551 -3.98 -1.59 4.05
N GLN A 552 -3.81 -1.41 5.37
CA GLN A 552 -3.64 -0.10 5.99
C GLN A 552 -2.36 0.01 6.81
N LEU A 553 -1.63 1.11 6.63
CA LEU A 553 -0.40 1.44 7.37
C LEU A 553 -0.68 2.21 8.67
N TRP A 554 -1.71 3.05 8.68
CA TRP A 554 -2.01 3.96 9.79
C TRP A 554 -2.24 3.31 11.16
N PRO A 555 -2.59 2.02 11.32
CA PRO A 555 -2.66 1.42 12.65
C PRO A 555 -1.28 1.38 13.35
N ARG A 556 -0.19 1.27 12.58
CA ARG A 556 1.19 1.33 13.09
C ARG A 556 2.02 2.28 12.22
N PRO A 557 1.81 3.60 12.36
CA PRO A 557 2.56 4.57 11.60
C PRO A 557 4.04 4.53 12.01
N ALA A 558 4.93 5.01 11.14
CA ALA A 558 6.36 5.14 11.41
C ALA A 558 6.64 6.33 12.34
N ALA A 559 5.99 6.38 13.50
CA ALA A 559 6.17 7.41 14.51
C ALA A 559 7.44 7.12 15.34
N PRO A 560 8.32 8.11 15.55
CA PRO A 560 9.63 7.89 16.19
C PRO A 560 9.65 7.25 17.59
N ASP A 561 8.58 7.41 18.37
CA ASP A 561 8.47 6.85 19.73
C ASP A 561 7.35 5.80 19.85
N PHE A 562 6.92 5.25 18.70
CA PHE A 562 5.79 4.32 18.66
C PHE A 562 6.01 3.05 19.49
N ALA A 563 7.27 2.60 19.59
CA ALA A 563 7.65 1.44 20.39
C ALA A 563 7.37 1.66 21.90
N ASP A 564 7.52 2.88 22.40
CA ASP A 564 7.29 3.18 23.82
C ASP A 564 5.79 3.22 24.14
N ILE A 565 4.97 3.79 23.24
CA ILE A 565 3.50 3.70 23.34
C ILE A 565 3.06 2.24 23.36
N THR A 566 3.60 1.43 22.44
CA THR A 566 3.30 0.00 22.34
C THR A 566 3.67 -0.73 23.63
N ALA A 567 4.83 -0.43 24.22
CA ALA A 567 5.26 -1.02 25.49
C ALA A 567 4.28 -0.67 26.62
N VAL A 568 3.93 0.61 26.80
CA VAL A 568 2.96 1.06 27.82
C VAL A 568 1.63 0.30 27.70
N LEU A 569 1.08 0.22 26.48
CA LEU A 569 -0.17 -0.48 26.21
C LEU A 569 -0.08 -1.96 26.56
N GLY A 570 1.01 -2.62 26.15
CA GLY A 570 1.25 -4.02 26.44
C GLY A 570 1.37 -4.35 27.92
N GLU A 571 1.74 -3.39 28.76
CA GLU A 571 1.80 -3.58 30.22
C GLU A 571 0.45 -3.34 30.88
N GLU A 572 -0.20 -2.22 30.55
CA GLU A 572 -1.48 -1.80 31.13
C GLU A 572 -2.62 -2.76 30.75
N MET A 573 -2.69 -3.13 29.48
CA MET A 573 -3.70 -4.08 29.01
C MET A 573 -3.46 -5.48 29.57
N HIS A 574 -2.21 -5.86 29.85
CA HIS A 574 -1.92 -7.17 30.44
C HIS A 574 -2.41 -7.26 31.88
N GLN A 575 -2.20 -6.21 32.68
CA GLN A 575 -2.75 -6.11 34.04
C GLN A 575 -4.29 -6.12 34.01
N MET A 576 -4.89 -5.41 33.05
CA MET A 576 -6.34 -5.41 32.84
C MET A 576 -6.87 -6.83 32.56
N LEU A 577 -6.28 -7.54 31.61
CA LEU A 577 -6.71 -8.87 31.19
C LEU A 577 -6.50 -9.93 32.28
N ARG A 578 -5.54 -9.72 33.19
CA ARG A 578 -5.35 -10.54 34.39
C ARG A 578 -6.33 -10.24 35.52
N GLY A 579 -7.17 -9.21 35.37
CA GLY A 579 -8.10 -8.76 36.41
C GLY A 579 -7.43 -7.98 37.55
N GLU A 580 -6.15 -7.63 37.41
CA GLU A 580 -5.40 -6.84 38.40
C GLU A 580 -5.81 -5.36 38.36
N LYS A 581 -6.38 -4.91 37.24
CA LYS A 581 -6.81 -3.53 37.02
C LYS A 581 -8.17 -3.45 36.30
N PRO A 582 -9.11 -2.59 36.73
CA PRO A 582 -10.35 -2.33 35.99
C PRO A 582 -10.06 -1.71 34.62
N VAL A 583 -10.92 -1.98 33.62
CA VAL A 583 -10.77 -1.50 32.23
C VAL A 583 -10.55 0.02 32.15
N ARG A 584 -11.39 0.80 32.84
CA ARG A 584 -11.29 2.27 32.86
C ARG A 584 -9.98 2.77 33.45
N ALA A 585 -9.50 2.14 34.52
CA ALA A 585 -8.23 2.50 35.14
C ALA A 585 -7.05 2.18 34.21
N ALA A 586 -7.07 1.01 33.54
CA ALA A 586 -6.03 0.63 32.60
C ALA A 586 -5.92 1.58 31.40
N LEU A 587 -7.06 2.04 30.86
CA LEU A 587 -7.09 3.01 29.77
C LEU A 587 -6.57 4.39 30.21
N ALA A 588 -7.04 4.88 31.36
CA ALA A 588 -6.58 6.15 31.90
C ALA A 588 -5.07 6.14 32.21
N ASP A 589 -4.57 5.06 32.83
CA ASP A 589 -3.14 4.90 33.12
C ASP A 589 -2.32 4.80 31.83
N ALA A 590 -2.78 4.02 30.85
CA ALA A 590 -2.12 3.92 29.55
C ALA A 590 -2.05 5.27 28.83
N GLN A 591 -3.15 6.01 28.79
CA GLN A 591 -3.21 7.37 28.23
C GLN A 591 -2.19 8.27 28.92
N ASN A 592 -2.23 8.36 30.25
CA ASN A 592 -1.38 9.26 31.03
C ASN A 592 0.10 8.91 30.90
N ARG A 593 0.44 7.61 30.93
CA ARG A 593 1.81 7.13 30.77
C ARG A 593 2.34 7.39 29.36
N ALA A 594 1.54 7.10 28.33
CA ALA A 594 1.93 7.38 26.94
C ALA A 594 2.09 8.90 26.71
N ASP A 595 1.16 9.72 27.21
CA ASP A 595 1.25 11.19 27.13
C ASP A 595 2.53 11.71 27.79
N ALA A 596 2.86 11.20 28.99
CA ALA A 596 4.06 11.60 29.71
C ALA A 596 5.34 11.27 28.92
N VAL A 597 5.41 10.08 28.31
CA VAL A 597 6.55 9.69 27.47
C VAL A 597 6.70 10.61 26.26
N MET A 598 5.61 10.87 25.55
CA MET A 598 5.63 11.69 24.34
C MET A 598 5.99 13.15 24.64
N ARG A 599 5.45 13.72 25.72
CA ARG A 599 5.80 15.08 26.18
C ARG A 599 7.24 15.19 26.65
N ALA A 600 7.74 14.21 27.38
CA ALA A 600 9.14 14.19 27.83
C ALA A 600 10.14 14.19 26.66
N ARG A 601 9.72 13.70 25.49
CA ARG A 601 10.49 13.71 24.24
C ARG A 601 10.21 14.92 23.34
N GLY A 602 9.42 15.89 23.81
CA GLY A 602 9.13 17.14 23.10
C GLY A 602 8.29 16.96 21.84
N ARG A 603 7.40 15.95 21.80
CA ARG A 603 6.59 15.66 20.61
C ARG A 603 5.45 16.63 20.38
N TYR A 604 4.81 17.09 21.46
CA TYR A 604 3.74 18.10 21.45
C TYR A 604 3.68 18.84 22.78
#